data_AF-A0A8C4P2K6-F1
#
_entry.id   AF-A0A8C4P2K6-F1
#
_cell.length_a   1.000
_cell.length_b   1.000
_cell.length_c   1.000
_cell.angle_alpha   90.00
_cell.angle_beta   90.00
_cell.angle_gamma   90.00
#
_symmetry.space_group_name_H-M   'P 1'
#
loop_
_entity.id
_entity.type
_entity.pdbx_description
1 polymer ?
#
loop_
_entity_poly.entity_id
_entity_poly.type
_entity_poly.pdbx_seq_one_letter_code
_entity_poly.pdbx_strand_id
1 'polypeptide(L)'
;RVADYSFSFHGISLLTVIQSVLFYCLVYAGTGLLQEVVYLVSQGADPDEIGLMNIDEQLPVLEYPQPGLDIIKELTSPRLIKSHLPYRFLPSDLHNGNSKVIYMARNPKDLVVSYYQFHRSLRTMSYRGTFQEFCRRFMNDKLGYGSWFEHVQEFWEHHMDANVLFLKYEDMHKDLATMVEQLVRFLGVSYDKAQLESMVEHCHQLIDQCCNAEALPVGRGRVGLWKDIFTVSMNEKFDLVYKQKMGKCDLTFDFYL
;
A
#
# COMPACT_ATOMS: atom_id res chain seq x y z
N ARG A 1 19.34 8.57 21.63
CA ARG A 1 18.89 7.23 22.10
C ARG A 1 17.93 6.73 21.05
N VAL A 2 18.12 5.52 20.51
CA VAL A 2 17.10 4.87 19.67
C VAL A 2 16.02 4.36 20.62
N ALA A 3 14.75 4.49 20.24
CA ALA A 3 13.65 3.88 20.96
C ALA A 3 13.32 2.54 20.28
N ASP A 4 13.62 1.44 20.97
CA ASP A 4 13.20 0.10 20.52
C ASP A 4 11.70 -0.05 20.76
N TYR A 5 10.91 0.20 19.73
CA TYR A 5 9.45 0.04 19.75
C TYR A 5 9.06 -1.43 19.53
N SER A 6 9.25 -2.25 20.57
CA SER A 6 8.75 -3.63 20.61
C SER A 6 7.23 -3.65 20.89
N PHE A 7 6.42 -3.49 19.85
CA PHE A 7 4.97 -3.61 19.96
C PHE A 7 4.55 -5.08 20.11
N SER A 8 3.95 -5.42 21.26
CA SER A 8 3.31 -6.72 21.52
C SER A 8 1.80 -6.62 21.29
N PHE A 9 1.33 -7.02 20.12
CA PHE A 9 -0.10 -7.20 19.86
C PHE A 9 -0.54 -8.61 20.29
N HIS A 10 -1.25 -8.71 21.42
CA HIS A 10 -1.92 -9.94 21.85
C HIS A 10 -3.43 -9.79 21.64
N GLY A 11 -4.03 -10.66 20.83
CA GLY A 11 -5.48 -10.93 20.84
C GLY A 11 -6.41 -9.84 20.31
N ILE A 12 -6.22 -9.34 19.08
CA ILE A 12 -7.24 -8.52 18.40
C ILE A 12 -8.28 -9.43 17.73
N SER A 13 -9.29 -9.85 18.50
CA SER A 13 -10.54 -10.31 17.90
C SER A 13 -11.37 -9.09 17.49
N LEU A 14 -11.40 -8.81 16.19
CA LEU A 14 -12.66 -8.31 15.62
C LEU A 14 -13.70 -9.43 15.73
N LEU A 15 -14.98 -9.06 15.69
CA LEU A 15 -16.10 -9.97 15.79
C LEU A 15 -17.31 -9.34 15.11
N THR A 16 -18.06 -10.15 14.37
CA THR A 16 -19.30 -9.78 13.65
C THR A 16 -19.10 -9.06 12.31
N VAL A 17 -18.67 -9.85 11.31
CA VAL A 17 -19.43 -10.13 10.07
C VAL A 17 -19.66 -8.98 9.04
N ILE A 18 -19.24 -9.27 7.79
CA ILE A 18 -19.53 -8.60 6.51
C ILE A 18 -18.78 -7.29 6.19
N GLN A 19 -18.06 -7.32 5.06
CA GLN A 19 -17.48 -6.18 4.33
C GLN A 19 -16.66 -5.17 5.15
N SER A 20 -15.65 -5.65 5.88
CA SER A 20 -14.42 -4.87 6.02
C SER A 20 -13.54 -5.10 4.80
N VAL A 21 -13.05 -4.03 4.18
CA VAL A 21 -11.96 -4.04 3.18
C VAL A 21 -10.73 -3.48 3.88
N LEU A 22 -9.77 -4.35 4.20
CA LEU A 22 -8.52 -3.93 4.80
C LEU A 22 -7.45 -3.71 3.73
N PHE A 23 -6.85 -2.54 3.76
CA PHE A 23 -5.88 -2.05 2.81
C PHE A 23 -4.49 -2.11 3.47
N TYR A 24 -3.72 -3.18 3.21
CA TYR A 24 -2.29 -3.23 3.54
C TYR A 24 -1.49 -2.91 2.28
N CYS A 25 -1.22 -1.63 2.07
CA CYS A 25 -0.22 -1.18 1.10
C CYS A 25 1.06 -0.86 1.87
N LEU A 26 2.22 -1.36 1.41
CA LEU A 26 3.48 -1.08 2.10
C LEU A 26 3.73 0.43 2.16
N VAL A 27 4.19 0.92 3.30
CA VAL A 27 4.39 2.34 3.64
C VAL A 27 4.91 3.19 2.46
N TYR A 28 3.99 3.91 1.82
CA TYR A 28 4.16 4.80 0.65
C TYR A 28 4.62 4.14 -0.66
N ALA A 29 4.24 2.88 -0.87
CA ALA A 29 4.27 2.17 -2.14
C ALA A 29 3.19 2.65 -3.15
N GLY A 30 2.85 3.95 -3.14
CA GLY A 30 1.69 4.49 -3.87
C GLY A 30 0.38 4.48 -3.08
N THR A 31 0.44 4.39 -1.74
CA THR A 31 -0.72 4.24 -0.84
C THR A 31 -1.87 5.17 -1.19
N GLY A 32 -1.62 6.48 -1.32
CA GLY A 32 -2.64 7.50 -1.55
C GLY A 32 -3.50 7.18 -2.76
N LEU A 33 -2.91 7.21 -3.96
CA LEU A 33 -3.56 6.90 -5.23
C LEU A 33 -4.43 5.63 -5.19
N LEU A 34 -3.92 4.50 -4.67
CA LEU A 34 -4.73 3.29 -4.59
C LEU A 34 -5.83 3.40 -3.50
N GLN A 35 -5.64 4.17 -2.43
CA GLN A 35 -6.74 4.49 -1.51
C GLN A 35 -7.85 5.24 -2.24
N GLU A 36 -7.52 6.16 -3.15
CA GLU A 36 -8.51 6.91 -3.96
C GLU A 36 -9.26 5.97 -4.90
N VAL A 37 -8.54 5.17 -5.70
CA VAL A 37 -9.15 4.19 -6.62
C VAL A 37 -10.02 3.16 -5.87
N VAL A 38 -9.55 2.61 -4.75
CA VAL A 38 -10.33 1.68 -3.92
C VAL A 38 -11.54 2.37 -3.29
N TYR A 39 -11.40 3.60 -2.81
CA TYR A 39 -12.51 4.38 -2.24
C TYR A 39 -13.59 4.62 -3.29
N LEU A 40 -13.24 5.22 -4.44
CA LEU A 40 -14.15 5.50 -5.55
C LEU A 40 -14.91 4.24 -6.00
N VAL A 41 -14.19 3.15 -6.28
CA VAL A 41 -14.81 1.88 -6.70
C VAL A 41 -15.72 1.31 -5.61
N SER A 42 -15.35 1.43 -4.33
CA SER A 42 -16.15 0.89 -3.22
C SER A 42 -17.44 1.68 -2.91
N GLN A 43 -17.48 2.99 -3.18
CA GLN A 43 -18.68 3.81 -2.98
C GLN A 43 -19.73 3.56 -4.07
N GLY A 44 -19.30 3.16 -5.28
CA GLY A 44 -20.20 2.93 -6.42
C GLY A 44 -20.85 4.20 -6.99
N ALA A 45 -20.47 5.38 -6.47
CA ALA A 45 -20.99 6.69 -6.85
C ALA A 45 -20.20 7.33 -7.99
N ASP A 46 -20.72 8.44 -8.53
CA ASP A 46 -20.03 9.24 -9.55
C ASP A 46 -18.81 9.96 -8.91
N PRO A 47 -17.61 9.90 -9.51
CA PRO A 47 -16.45 10.64 -8.99
C PRO A 47 -16.68 12.15 -8.82
N ASP A 48 -17.55 12.77 -9.63
CA ASP A 48 -17.90 14.19 -9.51
C ASP A 48 -18.70 14.50 -8.22
N GLU A 49 -19.39 13.52 -7.61
CA GLU A 49 -20.04 13.67 -6.29
C GLU A 49 -19.05 13.57 -5.13
N ILE A 50 -17.91 12.89 -5.34
CA ILE A 50 -16.92 12.61 -4.29
C ILE A 50 -15.91 13.76 -4.19
N GLY A 51 -15.36 14.21 -5.31
CA GLY A 51 -14.37 15.28 -5.35
C GLY A 51 -13.05 14.97 -4.61
N LEU A 52 -12.15 15.94 -4.54
CA LEU A 52 -10.83 15.80 -3.91
C LEU A 52 -10.91 15.88 -2.37
N MET A 53 -11.57 14.91 -1.74
CA MET A 53 -11.59 14.79 -0.28
C MET A 53 -10.21 14.37 0.27
N ASN A 54 -9.90 14.78 1.50
CA ASN A 54 -8.67 14.38 2.17
C ASN A 54 -8.79 12.94 2.69
N ILE A 55 -8.65 11.94 1.81
CA ILE A 55 -8.98 10.52 2.09
C ILE A 55 -8.17 9.92 3.27
N ASP A 56 -6.98 10.45 3.57
CA ASP A 56 -6.21 10.09 4.78
C ASP A 56 -6.87 10.54 6.11
N GLU A 57 -7.90 11.39 6.08
CA GLU A 57 -8.75 11.73 7.25
C GLU A 57 -9.96 10.80 7.41
N GLN A 58 -10.41 10.14 6.33
CA GLN A 58 -11.60 9.28 6.35
C GLN A 58 -11.27 7.79 6.56
N LEU A 59 -10.07 7.35 6.20
CA LEU A 59 -9.64 5.96 6.36
C LEU A 59 -8.88 5.76 7.69
N PRO A 60 -9.50 5.13 8.71
CA PRO A 60 -8.82 4.88 9.98
C PRO A 60 -7.65 3.91 9.79
N VAL A 61 -6.53 4.23 10.44
CA VAL A 61 -5.32 3.39 10.44
C VAL A 61 -5.36 2.46 11.66
N LEU A 62 -5.37 1.15 11.42
CA LEU A 62 -5.58 0.10 12.44
C LEU A 62 -4.57 0.19 13.60
N GLU A 63 -3.30 0.45 13.28
CA GLU A 63 -2.21 0.56 14.25
C GLU A 63 -2.03 1.94 14.90
N TYR A 64 -2.85 2.95 14.56
CA TYR A 64 -2.74 4.29 15.15
C TYR A 64 -3.55 4.41 16.46
N PRO A 65 -3.03 5.15 17.46
CA PRO A 65 -3.69 5.31 18.76
C PRO A 65 -4.96 6.16 18.69
N GLN A 66 -5.20 6.87 17.57
CA GLN A 66 -6.39 7.65 17.27
C GLN A 66 -6.76 7.39 15.79
N PRO A 67 -8.05 7.18 15.44
CA PRO A 67 -9.21 7.13 16.34
C PRO A 67 -9.21 5.90 17.27
N GLY A 68 -8.40 4.88 16.97
CA GLY A 68 -8.23 3.69 17.80
C GLY A 68 -9.29 2.61 17.53
N LEU A 69 -9.03 1.39 18.05
CA LEU A 69 -9.78 0.19 17.70
C LEU A 69 -11.27 0.25 18.05
N ASP A 70 -11.67 0.98 19.08
CA ASP A 70 -13.07 1.01 19.51
C ASP A 70 -13.96 1.82 18.56
N ILE A 71 -13.51 2.99 18.11
CA ILE A 71 -14.21 3.77 17.08
C ILE A 71 -14.26 2.98 15.75
N ILE A 72 -13.21 2.21 15.41
CA ILE A 72 -13.21 1.34 14.21
C ILE A 72 -14.29 0.24 14.28
N LYS A 73 -14.64 -0.25 15.48
CA LYS A 73 -15.75 -1.22 15.67
C LYS A 73 -17.12 -0.56 15.46
N GLU A 74 -17.27 0.69 15.86
CA GLU A 74 -18.53 1.46 15.77
C GLU A 74 -18.87 1.92 14.35
N LEU A 75 -17.91 1.94 13.41
CA LEU A 75 -18.17 2.29 12.01
C LEU A 75 -19.17 1.34 11.34
N THR A 76 -20.14 1.92 10.63
CA THR A 76 -21.07 1.19 9.75
C THR A 76 -20.33 0.49 8.61
N SER A 77 -20.82 -0.68 8.19
CA SER A 77 -20.27 -1.41 7.05
C SER A 77 -20.96 -1.01 5.73
N PRO A 78 -20.25 -1.01 4.58
CA PRO A 78 -18.88 -1.47 4.37
C PRO A 78 -17.83 -0.56 5.01
N ARG A 79 -16.82 -1.16 5.65
CA ARG A 79 -15.72 -0.45 6.32
C ARG A 79 -14.45 -0.52 5.50
N LEU A 80 -13.87 0.63 5.15
CA LEU A 80 -12.53 0.73 4.60
C LEU A 80 -11.54 1.00 5.74
N ILE A 81 -10.53 0.15 5.92
CA ILE A 81 -9.56 0.27 7.03
C ILE A 81 -8.15 0.17 6.46
N LYS A 82 -7.27 1.09 6.84
CA LYS A 82 -5.86 1.12 6.41
C LYS A 82 -4.96 0.44 7.44
N SER A 83 -3.94 -0.28 7.00
CA SER A 83 -2.89 -0.78 7.89
C SER A 83 -1.55 -0.96 7.16
N HIS A 84 -0.47 -1.01 7.92
CA HIS A 84 0.86 -1.41 7.44
C HIS A 84 1.43 -2.59 8.26
N LEU A 85 0.59 -3.28 9.05
CA LEU A 85 1.00 -4.40 9.88
C LEU A 85 1.23 -5.69 9.07
N PRO A 86 2.34 -6.43 9.31
CA PRO A 86 2.55 -7.77 8.76
C PRO A 86 1.35 -8.73 8.87
N TYR A 87 1.24 -9.70 7.95
CA TYR A 87 0.04 -10.54 7.80
C TYR A 87 -0.31 -11.20 9.13
N ARG A 88 0.69 -11.80 9.78
CA ARG A 88 0.66 -12.43 11.10
C ARG A 88 0.14 -11.58 12.27
N PHE A 89 -0.02 -10.27 12.09
CA PHE A 89 -0.51 -9.31 13.10
C PHE A 89 -1.88 -8.71 12.77
N LEU A 90 -2.51 -9.15 11.68
CA LEU A 90 -3.87 -8.73 11.33
C LEU A 90 -4.93 -9.41 12.22
N PRO A 91 -6.15 -8.84 12.33
CA PRO A 91 -7.23 -9.45 13.11
C PRO A 91 -7.67 -10.80 12.52
N SER A 92 -8.00 -11.76 13.38
CA SER A 92 -8.28 -13.15 12.97
C SER A 92 -9.44 -13.31 11.97
N ASP A 93 -10.38 -12.36 11.92
CA ASP A 93 -11.44 -12.33 10.90
C ASP A 93 -10.91 -12.28 9.45
N LEU A 94 -9.71 -11.72 9.23
CA LEU A 94 -9.10 -11.67 7.90
C LEU A 94 -8.48 -13.01 7.50
N HIS A 95 -7.89 -13.73 8.47
CA HIS A 95 -7.39 -15.10 8.28
C HIS A 95 -8.52 -16.13 8.11
N ASN A 96 -9.68 -15.86 8.71
CA ASN A 96 -10.87 -16.72 8.61
C ASN A 96 -11.71 -16.47 7.33
N GLY A 97 -11.28 -15.57 6.43
CA GLY A 97 -12.03 -15.24 5.21
C GLY A 97 -13.23 -14.29 5.39
N ASN A 98 -13.52 -13.83 6.62
CA ASN A 98 -14.69 -13.00 6.94
C ASN A 98 -14.58 -11.53 6.45
N SER A 99 -13.39 -11.11 6.04
CA SER A 99 -13.07 -9.74 5.59
C SER A 99 -12.18 -9.77 4.36
N LYS A 100 -12.36 -8.81 3.45
CA LYS A 100 -11.57 -8.69 2.22
C LYS A 100 -10.27 -7.93 2.50
N VAL A 101 -9.20 -8.31 1.84
CA VAL A 101 -7.88 -7.69 1.99
C VAL A 101 -7.34 -7.31 0.62
N ILE A 102 -7.01 -6.04 0.43
CA ILE A 102 -6.33 -5.55 -0.78
C ILE A 102 -4.88 -5.27 -0.38
N TYR A 103 -3.96 -6.00 -1.00
CA TYR A 103 -2.53 -5.84 -0.80
C TYR A 103 -1.89 -5.21 -2.03
N MET A 104 -1.03 -4.21 -1.81
CA MET A 104 -0.32 -3.53 -2.89
C MET A 104 1.19 -3.62 -2.69
N ALA A 105 1.81 -4.39 -3.56
CA ALA A 105 3.26 -4.55 -3.67
C ALA A 105 3.83 -3.51 -4.66
N ARG A 106 5.12 -3.16 -4.52
CA ARG A 106 5.84 -2.27 -5.43
C ARG A 106 7.30 -2.70 -5.51
N ASN A 107 7.96 -2.44 -6.64
CA ASN A 107 9.41 -2.51 -6.81
C ASN A 107 10.13 -1.95 -5.55
N PRO A 108 10.91 -2.77 -4.82
CA PRO A 108 11.51 -2.36 -3.55
C PRO A 108 12.54 -1.23 -3.70
N LYS A 109 13.10 -1.01 -4.90
CA LYS A 109 14.04 0.09 -5.18
C LYS A 109 13.34 1.46 -5.27
N ASP A 110 12.21 1.54 -5.96
CA ASP A 110 11.40 2.78 -6.00
C ASP A 110 10.75 3.05 -4.64
N LEU A 111 10.27 2.00 -3.99
CA LEU A 111 9.68 2.04 -2.66
C LEU A 111 10.66 2.60 -1.62
N VAL A 112 11.92 2.14 -1.57
CA VAL A 112 12.89 2.68 -0.59
C VAL A 112 13.27 4.14 -0.86
N VAL A 113 13.25 4.60 -2.11
CA VAL A 113 13.40 6.03 -2.46
C VAL A 113 12.22 6.84 -1.93
N SER A 114 10.99 6.41 -2.23
CA SER A 114 9.77 7.12 -1.80
C SER A 114 9.64 7.14 -0.27
N TYR A 115 9.98 6.03 0.39
CA TYR A 115 9.96 5.90 1.85
C TYR A 115 11.00 6.79 2.55
N TYR A 116 12.18 6.98 1.94
CA TYR A 116 13.19 7.94 2.38
C TYR A 116 12.73 9.40 2.21
N GLN A 117 12.14 9.73 1.05
CA GLN A 117 11.60 11.07 0.79
C GLN A 117 10.51 11.42 1.80
N PHE A 118 9.57 10.50 2.04
CA PHE A 118 8.52 10.65 3.05
C PHE A 118 9.07 10.87 4.46
N HIS A 119 10.08 10.09 4.86
CA HIS A 119 10.80 10.25 6.14
C HIS A 119 11.45 11.63 6.31
N ARG A 120 11.71 12.35 5.22
CA ARG A 120 12.23 13.73 5.21
C ARG A 120 11.13 14.80 5.16
N SER A 121 9.98 14.53 4.56
CA SER A 121 8.86 15.48 4.50
C SER A 121 8.04 15.55 5.79
N LEU A 122 7.91 14.45 6.54
CA LEU A 122 7.23 14.48 7.84
C LEU A 122 8.03 15.26 8.89
N ARG A 123 7.45 16.35 9.40
CA ARG A 123 8.01 17.10 10.55
C ARG A 123 8.21 16.23 11.79
N THR A 124 7.31 15.27 12.05
CA THR A 124 7.38 14.34 13.19
C THR A 124 8.52 13.32 13.08
N MET A 125 8.90 12.93 11.85
CA MET A 125 9.94 11.93 11.61
C MET A 125 11.30 12.57 11.35
N SER A 126 11.33 13.70 10.61
CA SER A 126 12.48 14.60 10.43
C SER A 126 13.82 13.88 10.17
N TYR A 127 13.85 12.85 9.32
CA TYR A 127 15.05 12.06 9.09
C TYR A 127 16.18 12.90 8.46
N ARG A 128 17.35 12.95 9.13
CA ARG A 128 18.51 13.76 8.72
C ARG A 128 19.67 12.94 8.13
N GLY A 129 19.53 11.62 8.05
CA GLY A 129 20.55 10.76 7.43
C GLY A 129 20.51 10.80 5.90
N THR A 130 21.53 10.22 5.26
CA THR A 130 21.59 10.12 3.80
C THR A 130 20.68 9.00 3.27
N PHE A 131 20.36 9.04 1.97
CA PHE A 131 19.66 7.95 1.29
C PHE A 131 20.43 6.62 1.38
N GLN A 132 21.76 6.67 1.22
CA GLN A 132 22.61 5.47 1.33
C GLN A 132 22.46 4.77 2.70
N GLU A 133 22.42 5.53 3.80
CA GLU A 133 22.20 4.97 5.13
C GLU A 133 20.76 4.47 5.32
N PHE A 134 19.77 5.16 4.76
CA PHE A 134 18.37 4.69 4.79
C PHE A 134 18.18 3.38 4.02
N CYS A 135 18.74 3.29 2.81
CA CYS A 135 18.75 2.09 1.98
C CYS A 135 19.53 0.94 2.65
N ARG A 136 20.66 1.24 3.32
CA ARG A 136 21.37 0.26 4.17
C ARG A 136 20.48 -0.26 5.30
N ARG A 137 19.72 0.61 5.98
CA ARG A 137 18.77 0.21 7.03
C ARG A 137 17.60 -0.61 6.48
N PHE A 138 17.08 -0.29 5.31
CA PHE A 138 16.06 -1.08 4.61
C PHE A 138 16.54 -2.51 4.35
N MET A 139 17.71 -2.67 3.73
CA MET A 139 18.29 -4.00 3.42
C MET A 139 18.57 -4.86 4.67
N ASN A 140 18.78 -4.23 5.82
CA ASN A 140 19.06 -4.88 7.11
C ASN A 140 17.84 -4.92 8.06
N ASP A 141 16.63 -4.67 7.55
CA ASP A 141 15.36 -4.82 8.28
C ASP A 141 15.28 -3.90 9.52
N LYS A 142 15.85 -2.67 9.42
CA LYS A 142 15.93 -1.67 10.51
C LYS A 142 15.08 -0.42 10.23
N LEU A 143 13.91 -0.59 9.61
CA LEU A 143 12.90 0.44 9.39
C LEU A 143 11.56 0.04 10.02
N GLY A 144 10.50 0.85 9.86
CA GLY A 144 9.18 0.58 10.42
C GLY A 144 8.56 -0.70 9.84
N TYR A 145 7.72 -1.37 10.63
CA TYR A 145 7.01 -2.61 10.30
C TYR A 145 7.89 -3.85 9.97
N GLY A 146 9.22 -3.73 10.07
CA GLY A 146 10.16 -4.85 10.03
C GLY A 146 10.86 -5.02 8.69
N SER A 147 10.88 -6.24 8.16
CA SER A 147 11.46 -6.52 6.84
C SER A 147 10.42 -6.32 5.74
N TRP A 148 10.75 -5.49 4.74
CA TRP A 148 10.01 -5.42 3.47
C TRP A 148 9.87 -6.81 2.85
N PHE A 149 10.94 -7.60 2.92
CA PHE A 149 11.02 -8.93 2.34
C PHE A 149 10.12 -9.95 3.06
N GLU A 150 9.70 -9.68 4.31
CA GLU A 150 8.84 -10.59 5.08
C GLU A 150 7.35 -10.37 4.77
N HIS A 151 6.69 -9.25 5.13
CA HIS A 151 5.24 -9.17 4.83
C HIS A 151 4.92 -9.05 3.34
N VAL A 152 5.89 -8.79 2.43
CA VAL A 152 5.65 -9.02 0.98
C VAL A 152 5.58 -10.51 0.62
N GLN A 153 6.38 -11.37 1.28
CA GLN A 153 6.31 -12.82 1.09
C GLN A 153 5.12 -13.42 1.84
N GLU A 154 4.80 -12.97 3.06
CA GLU A 154 3.60 -13.43 3.78
C GLU A 154 2.31 -13.12 2.99
N PHE A 155 2.22 -11.94 2.37
CA PHE A 155 1.07 -11.64 1.51
C PHE A 155 1.07 -12.40 0.20
N TRP A 156 2.23 -12.82 -0.28
CA TRP A 156 2.32 -13.70 -1.43
C TRP A 156 1.96 -15.15 -1.09
N GLU A 157 2.26 -15.64 0.12
CA GLU A 157 1.80 -16.95 0.58
C GLU A 157 0.25 -17.05 0.60
N HIS A 158 -0.43 -15.92 0.78
CA HIS A 158 -1.89 -15.80 0.79
C HIS A 158 -2.51 -15.20 -0.49
N HIS A 159 -1.76 -15.01 -1.58
CA HIS A 159 -2.25 -14.28 -2.78
C HIS A 159 -3.37 -15.00 -3.58
N MET A 160 -3.62 -16.27 -3.28
CA MET A 160 -4.65 -17.12 -3.92
C MET A 160 -5.88 -17.34 -3.02
N ASP A 161 -5.91 -16.79 -1.81
CA ASP A 161 -7.07 -16.86 -0.93
C ASP A 161 -8.22 -16.01 -1.47
N ALA A 162 -9.44 -16.53 -1.46
CA ALA A 162 -10.60 -15.88 -2.09
C ALA A 162 -10.99 -14.52 -1.49
N ASN A 163 -10.44 -14.16 -0.32
CA ASN A 163 -10.61 -12.87 0.33
C ASN A 163 -9.36 -11.97 0.27
N VAL A 164 -8.34 -12.33 -0.53
CA VAL A 164 -7.12 -11.54 -0.75
C VAL A 164 -7.01 -11.15 -2.22
N LEU A 165 -6.76 -9.86 -2.49
CA LEU A 165 -6.40 -9.35 -3.81
C LEU A 165 -4.98 -8.79 -3.74
N PHE A 166 -4.04 -9.47 -4.38
CA PHE A 166 -2.65 -9.04 -4.48
C PHE A 166 -2.44 -8.25 -5.77
N LEU A 167 -2.07 -6.98 -5.65
CA LEU A 167 -1.79 -6.06 -6.76
C LEU A 167 -0.31 -5.66 -6.79
N LYS A 168 0.21 -5.34 -7.99
CA LYS A 168 1.52 -4.68 -8.17
C LYS A 168 1.32 -3.25 -8.65
N TYR A 169 2.03 -2.32 -8.02
CA TYR A 169 1.96 -0.88 -8.32
C TYR A 169 2.38 -0.60 -9.76
N GLU A 170 3.35 -1.36 -10.27
CA GLU A 170 3.81 -1.24 -11.65
C GLU A 170 2.76 -1.67 -12.68
N ASP A 171 1.84 -2.59 -12.35
CA ASP A 171 0.79 -2.99 -13.28
C ASP A 171 -0.31 -1.93 -13.37
N MET A 172 -0.56 -1.14 -12.32
CA MET A 172 -1.44 0.04 -12.34
C MET A 172 -1.00 1.09 -13.37
N HIS A 173 0.30 1.16 -13.66
CA HIS A 173 0.89 2.06 -14.67
C HIS A 173 0.99 1.43 -16.07
N LYS A 174 0.77 0.10 -16.20
CA LYS A 174 0.70 -0.60 -17.49
C LYS A 174 -0.73 -0.71 -18.01
N ASP A 175 -1.66 -1.11 -17.14
CA ASP A 175 -3.03 -1.47 -17.47
C ASP A 175 -3.94 -1.19 -16.25
N LEU A 176 -4.33 0.07 -16.13
CA LEU A 176 -5.27 0.52 -15.10
C LEU A 176 -6.66 -0.09 -15.26
N ALA A 177 -7.09 -0.34 -16.50
CA ALA A 177 -8.41 -0.90 -16.80
C ALA A 177 -8.57 -2.30 -16.20
N THR A 178 -7.61 -3.20 -16.43
CA THR A 178 -7.59 -4.53 -15.83
C THR A 178 -7.53 -4.46 -14.30
N MET A 179 -6.79 -3.50 -13.71
CA MET A 179 -6.76 -3.32 -12.26
C MET A 179 -8.12 -2.87 -11.70
N VAL A 180 -8.79 -1.91 -12.33
CA VAL A 180 -10.13 -1.46 -11.92
C VAL A 180 -11.15 -2.58 -12.08
N GLU A 181 -11.12 -3.37 -13.16
CA GLU A 181 -11.96 -4.56 -13.32
C GLU A 181 -11.75 -5.59 -12.18
N GLN A 182 -10.49 -5.85 -11.81
CA GLN A 182 -10.16 -6.74 -10.69
C GLN A 182 -10.70 -6.20 -9.37
N LEU A 183 -10.56 -4.89 -9.12
CA LEU A 183 -11.08 -4.23 -7.93
C LEU A 183 -12.61 -4.28 -7.84
N VAL A 184 -13.32 -3.90 -8.91
CA VAL A 184 -14.80 -3.95 -9.00
C VAL A 184 -15.30 -5.37 -8.70
N ARG A 185 -14.73 -6.37 -9.37
CA ARG A 185 -15.07 -7.79 -9.21
C ARG A 185 -14.77 -8.31 -7.81
N PHE A 186 -13.60 -7.98 -7.26
CA PHE A 186 -13.18 -8.42 -5.94
C PHE A 186 -14.00 -7.78 -4.83
N LEU A 187 -14.31 -6.48 -4.92
CA LEU A 187 -15.19 -5.78 -3.98
C LEU A 187 -16.62 -6.29 -4.07
N GLY A 188 -17.05 -6.73 -5.27
CA GLY A 188 -18.40 -7.24 -5.53
C GLY A 188 -19.37 -6.13 -5.93
N VAL A 189 -18.85 -5.05 -6.53
CA VAL A 189 -19.62 -3.92 -7.03
C VAL A 189 -20.09 -4.23 -8.45
N SER A 190 -21.30 -3.82 -8.79
CA SER A 190 -21.86 -3.98 -10.14
C SER A 190 -21.79 -2.66 -10.89
N TYR A 191 -20.90 -2.59 -11.87
CA TYR A 191 -20.86 -1.50 -12.86
C TYR A 191 -21.35 -2.01 -14.22
N ASP A 192 -22.08 -1.16 -14.93
CA ASP A 192 -22.23 -1.29 -16.38
C ASP A 192 -20.94 -0.86 -17.11
N LYS A 193 -20.93 -1.06 -18.43
CA LYS A 193 -19.76 -0.76 -19.25
C LYS A 193 -19.36 0.72 -19.22
N ALA A 194 -20.32 1.64 -19.27
CA ALA A 194 -20.06 3.08 -19.30
C ALA A 194 -19.59 3.59 -17.93
N GLN A 195 -20.13 3.06 -16.84
CA GLN A 195 -19.64 3.32 -15.48
C GLN A 195 -18.18 2.86 -15.31
N LEU A 196 -17.83 1.67 -15.83
CA LEU A 196 -16.46 1.17 -15.80
C LEU A 196 -15.50 2.01 -16.65
N GLU A 197 -15.88 2.35 -17.89
CA GLU A 197 -15.06 3.22 -18.77
C GLU A 197 -14.85 4.61 -18.14
N SER A 198 -15.89 5.21 -17.54
CA SER A 198 -15.80 6.48 -16.81
C SER A 198 -14.89 6.40 -15.58
N MET A 199 -15.03 5.34 -14.77
CA MET A 199 -14.18 5.13 -13.59
C MET A 199 -12.70 4.98 -13.96
N VAL A 200 -12.38 4.24 -15.03
CA VAL A 200 -11.00 4.08 -15.53
C VAL A 200 -10.42 5.40 -16.01
N GLU A 201 -11.17 6.19 -16.77
CA GLU A 201 -10.77 7.53 -17.21
C GLU A 201 -10.53 8.49 -16.03
N HIS A 202 -11.44 8.53 -15.05
CA HIS A 202 -11.23 9.35 -13.85
C HIS A 202 -10.01 8.89 -13.04
N CYS A 203 -9.80 7.58 -12.90
CA CYS A 203 -8.59 7.05 -12.25
C CYS A 203 -7.31 7.46 -13.01
N HIS A 204 -7.29 7.47 -14.35
CA HIS A 204 -6.17 8.01 -15.13
C HIS A 204 -5.93 9.49 -14.83
N GLN A 205 -6.99 10.30 -14.76
CA GLN A 205 -6.87 11.73 -14.45
C GLN A 205 -6.34 11.98 -13.03
N LEU A 206 -6.70 11.16 -12.04
CA LEU A 206 -6.13 11.21 -10.68
C LEU A 206 -4.66 10.77 -10.66
N ILE A 207 -4.26 9.75 -11.43
CA ILE A 207 -2.85 9.36 -11.59
C ILE A 207 -2.05 10.56 -12.10
N ASP A 208 -2.49 11.18 -13.20
CA ASP A 208 -1.76 12.30 -13.81
C ASP A 208 -1.71 13.52 -12.89
N GLN A 209 -2.80 13.85 -12.18
CA GLN A 209 -2.78 14.91 -11.16
C GLN A 209 -1.79 14.59 -10.03
N CYS A 210 -1.81 13.37 -9.49
CA CYS A 210 -0.87 12.93 -8.45
C CYS A 210 0.60 12.88 -8.91
N CYS A 211 0.86 12.62 -10.19
CA CYS A 211 2.20 12.62 -10.78
C CYS A 211 2.73 14.03 -11.04
N ASN A 212 1.86 14.95 -11.47
CA ASN A 212 2.25 16.29 -11.95
C ASN A 212 2.10 17.42 -10.90
N ALA A 213 1.46 17.16 -9.73
CA ALA A 213 1.27 18.17 -8.70
C ALA A 213 2.58 18.66 -8.06
N GLU A 214 3.03 19.86 -8.45
CA GLU A 214 4.28 20.52 -7.98
C GLU A 214 4.38 20.66 -6.44
N ALA A 215 3.25 20.63 -5.72
CA ALA A 215 3.19 20.72 -4.27
C ALA A 215 3.70 19.45 -3.54
N LEU A 216 3.86 18.32 -4.24
CA LEU A 216 4.29 17.05 -3.65
C LEU A 216 5.82 16.86 -3.76
N PRO A 217 6.50 16.32 -2.73
CA PRO A 217 7.94 16.08 -2.79
C PRO A 217 8.32 15.20 -3.99
N VAL A 218 9.20 15.75 -4.84
CA VAL A 218 9.66 15.24 -6.15
C VAL A 218 9.63 13.71 -6.27
N GLY A 219 8.77 13.19 -7.15
CA GLY A 219 8.81 11.77 -7.55
C GLY A 219 7.81 10.83 -6.87
N ARG A 220 6.69 11.34 -6.36
CA ARG A 220 5.46 10.51 -6.26
C ARG A 220 5.02 10.09 -7.67
N GLY A 221 4.21 9.02 -7.76
CA GLY A 221 3.72 8.51 -9.04
C GLY A 221 4.74 7.68 -9.83
N ARG A 222 5.84 8.29 -10.26
CA ARG A 222 6.80 7.70 -11.22
C ARG A 222 7.40 6.35 -10.77
N VAL A 223 7.42 5.39 -11.69
CA VAL A 223 8.18 4.12 -11.62
C VAL A 223 9.57 4.33 -12.25
N GLY A 224 10.58 3.60 -11.76
CA GLY A 224 11.95 3.68 -12.27
C GLY A 224 12.76 4.87 -11.77
N LEU A 225 12.20 5.72 -10.89
CA LEU A 225 12.91 6.84 -10.25
C LEU A 225 14.15 6.37 -9.49
N TRP A 226 14.16 5.13 -9.00
CA TRP A 226 15.33 4.52 -8.38
C TRP A 226 16.60 4.61 -9.25
N LYS A 227 16.47 4.57 -10.58
CA LYS A 227 17.59 4.67 -11.54
C LYS A 227 18.33 6.01 -11.41
N ASP A 228 17.63 7.08 -11.05
CA ASP A 228 18.18 8.45 -10.93
C ASP A 228 18.83 8.71 -9.56
N ILE A 229 18.61 7.82 -8.57
CA ILE A 229 18.96 8.02 -7.15
C ILE A 229 19.96 6.96 -6.64
N PHE A 230 19.96 5.75 -7.19
CA PHE A 230 20.90 4.69 -6.83
C PHE A 230 22.26 4.89 -7.52
N THR A 231 23.35 4.86 -6.75
CA THR A 231 24.68 4.63 -7.34
C THR A 231 24.82 3.17 -7.77
N VAL A 232 25.67 2.87 -8.75
CA VAL A 232 25.95 1.49 -9.22
C VAL A 232 26.24 0.55 -8.05
N SER A 233 27.11 0.95 -7.12
CA SER A 233 27.48 0.12 -5.96
C SER A 233 26.43 0.07 -4.85
N MET A 234 25.38 0.89 -4.90
CA MET A 234 24.16 0.66 -4.11
C MET A 234 23.26 -0.36 -4.81
N ASN A 235 23.12 -0.29 -6.13
CA ASN A 235 22.31 -1.24 -6.90
C ASN A 235 22.85 -2.67 -6.79
N GLU A 236 24.16 -2.88 -7.00
CA GLU A 236 24.81 -4.20 -6.88
C GLU A 236 24.58 -4.85 -5.50
N LYS A 237 24.70 -4.07 -4.43
CA LYS A 237 24.46 -4.54 -3.06
C LYS A 237 22.99 -4.86 -2.82
N PHE A 238 22.10 -4.07 -3.39
CA PHE A 238 20.66 -4.28 -3.30
C PHE A 238 20.23 -5.55 -4.03
N ASP A 239 20.73 -5.78 -5.25
CA ASP A 239 20.41 -6.96 -6.04
C ASP A 239 20.96 -8.25 -5.39
N LEU A 240 22.11 -8.18 -4.73
CA LEU A 240 22.62 -9.29 -3.91
C LEU A 240 21.69 -9.62 -2.73
N VAL A 241 21.27 -8.62 -1.95
CA VAL A 241 20.36 -8.83 -0.81
C VAL A 241 18.97 -9.27 -1.27
N TYR A 242 18.45 -8.69 -2.35
CA TYR A 242 17.18 -9.07 -2.95
C TYR A 242 17.21 -10.53 -3.40
N LYS A 243 18.25 -10.96 -4.13
CA LYS A 243 18.41 -12.35 -4.55
C LYS A 243 18.56 -13.31 -3.37
N GLN A 244 19.18 -12.89 -2.26
CA GLN A 244 19.29 -13.70 -1.05
C GLN A 244 17.96 -13.86 -0.30
N LYS A 245 17.15 -12.79 -0.21
CA LYS A 245 15.91 -12.78 0.58
C LYS A 245 14.65 -13.19 -0.17
N MET A 246 14.55 -12.87 -1.47
CA MET A 246 13.43 -13.26 -2.34
C MET A 246 13.71 -14.53 -3.15
N GLY A 247 14.94 -15.08 -3.13
CA GLY A 247 15.37 -16.17 -4.03
C GLY A 247 14.69 -17.55 -3.84
N LYS A 248 13.66 -17.63 -2.99
CA LYS A 248 12.76 -18.79 -2.83
C LYS A 248 11.31 -18.50 -3.24
N CYS A 249 10.98 -17.22 -3.45
CA CYS A 249 9.66 -16.75 -3.83
C CYS A 249 9.60 -16.58 -5.35
N ASP A 250 8.48 -16.92 -5.94
CA ASP A 250 8.18 -16.79 -7.37
C ASP A 250 7.57 -15.41 -7.73
N LEU A 251 7.27 -14.57 -6.73
CA LEU A 251 6.86 -13.18 -6.93
C LEU A 251 7.95 -12.37 -7.66
N THR A 252 7.61 -11.89 -8.86
CA THR A 252 8.45 -11.02 -9.68
C THR A 252 7.98 -9.57 -9.68
N PHE A 253 8.92 -8.63 -9.77
CA PHE A 253 8.66 -7.19 -9.87
C PHE A 253 9.24 -6.59 -11.15
N ASP A 254 8.51 -5.64 -11.70
CA ASP A 254 8.93 -4.86 -12.86
C ASP A 254 9.88 -3.73 -12.41
N PHE A 255 11.18 -4.01 -12.37
CA PHE A 255 12.21 -2.98 -12.14
C PHE A 255 12.34 -1.97 -13.30
N TYR A 256 11.62 -2.24 -14.40
CA TYR A 256 11.61 -1.50 -15.65
C TYR A 256 10.16 -1.34 -16.12
N LEU A 257 9.65 -0.12 -15.98
CA LEU A 257 8.88 0.53 -17.03
C LEU A 257 9.86 1.48 -17.77
#